data_AF-A0A2V9NGR3-F1
#
_entry.id   AF-A0A2V9NGR3-F1
#
_cell.length_a   1.000
_cell.length_b   1.000
_cell.length_c   1.000
_cell.angle_alpha   90.00
_cell.angle_beta   90.00
_cell.angle_gamma   90.00
#
_symmetry.space_group_name_H-M   'P 1'
#
loop_
_entity.id
_entity.type
_entity.pdbx_description
1 polymer ?
#
loop_
_entity_poly.entity_id
_entity_poly.type
_entity_poly.pdbx_seq_one_letter_code
_entity_poly.pdbx_strand_id
1 'polypeptide(L)' 'MSNLEVHHQKFRSRGGADSDENLITLCMRCHSTLHGRPRISSRGIIPELSTL' A
#
# COMPACT_ATOMS: atom_id res chain seq x y z
N MET A 1 8.29 -5.29 -14.90
CA MET A 1 8.75 -5.63 -13.53
C MET A 1 7.83 -4.92 -12.56
N SER A 2 7.17 -5.66 -11.66
CA SER A 2 6.39 -5.07 -10.56
C SER A 2 7.34 -4.76 -9.42
N ASN A 3 7.49 -3.47 -9.06
CA ASN A 3 8.26 -3.06 -7.88
C ASN A 3 7.51 -3.53 -6.63
N LEU A 4 7.85 -4.70 -6.12
CA LEU A 4 7.25 -5.32 -4.94
C LEU A 4 7.96 -4.81 -3.68
N GLU A 5 7.17 -4.53 -2.65
CA GLU A 5 7.62 -3.98 -1.37
C GLU A 5 6.95 -4.76 -0.23
N VAL A 6 7.68 -4.90 0.88
CA VAL A 6 7.17 -5.51 2.11
C VAL A 6 6.40 -4.44 2.90
N HIS A 7 5.13 -4.72 3.18
CA HIS A 7 4.26 -3.88 3.98
C HIS A 7 4.04 -4.51 5.36
N HIS A 8 4.11 -3.68 6.39
CA HIS A 8 3.74 -4.08 7.75
C HIS A 8 2.25 -3.79 7.98
N GLN A 9 1.43 -4.83 8.17
CA GLN A 9 -0.01 -4.68 8.43
C GLN A 9 -0.27 -3.82 9.68
N LYS A 10 0.47 -4.11 10.75
CA LYS A 10 0.62 -3.26 11.93
C LYS A 10 1.93 -2.51 11.84
N PHE A 11 1.85 -1.18 11.85
CA PHE A 11 3.03 -0.31 11.85
C PHE A 11 4.03 -0.67 12.95
N ARG A 12 5.32 -0.71 12.61
CA ARG A 12 6.42 -0.87 13.58
C ARG A 12 6.36 0.18 14.68
N SER A 13 6.06 1.43 14.33
CA SER A 13 5.89 2.54 15.30
C SER A 13 4.74 2.35 16.29
N ARG A 14 3.80 1.45 15.98
CA ARG A 14 2.68 1.07 16.86
C ARG A 14 2.88 -0.30 17.51
N GLY A 15 4.12 -0.80 17.55
CA GLY A 15 4.46 -2.11 18.12
C GLY A 15 4.05 -3.28 17.23
N GLY A 16 4.10 -3.11 15.90
CA GLY A 16 4.05 -4.22 14.95
C GLY A 16 5.39 -4.94 14.89
N ALA A 17 5.36 -6.27 14.94
CA ALA A 17 6.55 -7.11 14.87
C ALA A 17 7.05 -7.27 13.42
N ASP A 18 8.31 -7.63 13.28
CA ASP A 18 8.93 -7.97 11.99
C ASP A 18 8.85 -9.49 11.74
N SER A 19 7.65 -10.05 11.93
CA SER A 19 7.35 -11.46 11.73
C SER A 19 6.49 -11.65 10.48
N ASP A 20 6.63 -12.79 9.81
CA ASP A 20 5.88 -13.11 8.57
C ASP A 20 4.36 -12.91 8.73
N GLU A 21 3.84 -13.12 9.93
CA GLU A 21 2.44 -12.89 10.31
C GLU A 21 1.98 -11.43 10.09
N ASN A 22 2.90 -10.48 10.26
CA ASN A 22 2.67 -9.04 10.15
C ASN A 22 3.15 -8.46 8.80
N LEU A 23 3.79 -9.26 7.95
CA LEU A 23 4.37 -8.83 6.70
C LEU A 23 3.55 -9.33 5.52
N ILE A 24 3.22 -8.43 4.59
CA ILE A 24 2.59 -8.79 3.31
C ILE A 24 3.38 -8.17 2.16
N THR A 25 3.46 -8.87 1.03
CA THR A 25 4.10 -8.33 -0.18
C THR A 25 3.06 -7.59 -1.01
N LEU A 26 3.30 -6.32 -1.29
CA LEU A 26 2.44 -5.48 -2.13
C LEU A 26 3.23 -4.88 -3.28
N CYS A 27 2.55 -4.52 -4.36
CA CYS A 27 3.19 -3.63 -5.34
C CYS A 27 3.30 -2.21 -4.77
N MET A 28 4.31 -1.47 -5.23
CA MET A 28 4.59 -0.08 -4.82
C MET A 28 3.35 0.83 -4.90
N ARG A 29 2.46 0.62 -5.88
CA ARG A 29 1.20 1.37 -6.01
C ARG A 29 0.27 1.10 -4.83
N CYS A 30 -0.02 -0.17 -4.56
CA CYS A 30 -0.87 -0.58 -3.44
C CYS A 30 -0.28 -0.16 -2.10
N HIS A 31 1.02 -0.37 -1.91
CA HIS A 31 1.74 0.02 -0.70
C HIS A 31 1.62 1.53 -0.43
N SER A 32 1.80 2.34 -1.48
CA SER A 32 1.67 3.79 -1.40
C SER A 32 0.23 4.25 -1.12
N THR A 33 -0.78 3.62 -1.73
CA THR A 33 -2.20 3.92 -1.48
C THR A 33 -2.60 3.66 -0.03
N LEU A 34 -2.17 2.53 0.56
CA LEU A 34 -2.48 2.20 1.96
C LEU A 34 -1.83 3.16 2.96
N HIS A 35 -0.68 3.74 2.63
CA HIS A 35 -0.05 4.78 3.45
C HIS A 35 -0.59 6.20 3.18
N GLY A 36 -1.67 6.34 2.40
CA GLY A 36 -2.24 7.65 2.07
C GLY A 36 -1.30 8.50 1.20
N ARG A 37 -0.39 7.86 0.46
CA ARG A 37 0.55 8.51 -0.45
C ARG A 37 0.32 8.03 -1.89
N PRO A 38 -0.89 8.16 -2.45
CA PRO A 38 -1.19 7.62 -3.77
C PRO A 38 -0.14 8.08 -4.81
N ARG A 39 0.56 7.12 -5.40
CA ARG A 39 1.48 7.38 -6.51
C ARG A 39 0.62 7.59 -7.75
N ILE A 40 0.36 8.86 -8.08
CA ILE A 40 -0.34 9.22 -9.30
C ILE A 40 0.59 8.88 -10.47
N SER A 41 0.37 7.71 -11.05
CA SER A 41 0.87 7.43 -12.39
C SER A 41 0.02 8.27 -13.35
N SER A 42 0.64 8.99 -14.28
CA SER A 42 -0.02 9.74 -15.36
C SER A 42 -0.87 8.86 -16.32
N ARG A 43 -1.18 7.62 -15.94
CA ARG A 43 -2.12 6.71 -16.59
C ARG A 43 -3.21 6.26 -15.61
N GLY A 44 -4.43 6.73 -15.86
CA GLY A 44 -5.69 6.10 -15.43
C GLY A 44 -6.29 6.65 -14.14
N ILE A 45 -7.10 7.70 -14.27
CA ILE A 45 -8.18 8.02 -13.32
C ILE A 45 -9.15 6.81 -13.36
N ILE A 46 -9.42 6.18 -12.22
CA ILE A 46 -10.60 5.32 -12.05
C ILE A 46 -11.68 6.22 -11.44
N PRO A 47 -12.70 6.66 -12.19
CA PRO A 47 -13.78 7.48 -11.64
C PRO A 47 -14.91 6.54 -11.25
N GLU A 48 -14.83 5.89 -10.09
CA GLU A 48 -15.95 5.09 -9.59
C GLU A 48 -15.85 4.94 -8.07
N LEU A 49 -15.94 6.06 -7.35
CA LEU A 49 -16.25 6.14 -5.90
C LEU A 49 -16.36 7.62 -5.49
N SER A 50 -17.16 8.40 -6.22
CA SER A 50 -17.52 9.78 -5.82
C SER A 50 -19.02 10.06 -5.93
N THR A 51 -19.84 9.02 -5.95
CA THR A 51 -21.29 9.14 -5.74
C THR A 51 -21.70 8.15 -4.67
N LEU A 52 -21.52 8.54 -3.41
CA LEU A 52 -22.37 8.22 -2.25
C LEU A 52 -22.03 9.20 -1.13
#